data_AF-A0A0F9KLA3-F1
#
_entry.id   AF-A0A0F9KLA3-F1
#
_cell.length_a   1.000
_cell.length_b   1.000
_cell.length_c   1.000
_cell.angle_alpha   90.00
_cell.angle_beta   90.00
_cell.angle_gamma   90.00
#
_symmetry.space_group_name_H-M   'P 1'
#
loop_
_entity.id
_entity.type
_entity.pdbx_description
1 polymer ?
#
loop_
_entity_poly.entity_id
_entity_poly.type
_entity_poly.pdbx_seq_one_letter_code
_entity_poly.pdbx_strand_id
1 'polypeptide(L)'
;MTALGDVGTNIEIVPGCGVKVIQVVLAATVDDGDTVTVDLSKFGCTNIHGIQGFSESTTGQVIVTEAPTTAVSSSTLTITVGGSADNRVRTYIVWAY
;
A
#
# COMPACT_ATOMS: atom_id res chain seq x y z
N MET A 1 -9.87 -14.57 -12.58
CA MET A 1 -9.27 -13.77 -11.50
C MET A 1 -8.34 -12.78 -12.18
N THR A 2 -8.76 -11.53 -12.33
CA THR A 2 -8.02 -10.52 -13.10
C THR A 2 -6.97 -9.90 -12.18
N ALA A 3 -5.68 -10.03 -12.52
CA ALA A 3 -4.59 -9.49 -11.73
C ALA A 3 -4.70 -7.96 -11.69
N LEU A 4 -4.89 -7.42 -10.48
CA LEU A 4 -4.75 -5.98 -10.22
C LEU A 4 -3.27 -5.62 -10.42
N GLY A 5 -3.05 -4.53 -11.15
CA GLY A 5 -1.82 -4.21 -11.87
C GLY A 5 -0.52 -4.24 -11.06
N ASP A 6 0.56 -4.55 -11.76
CA ASP A 6 1.94 -4.37 -11.28
C ASP A 6 2.10 -2.99 -10.62
N VAL A 7 2.55 -3.01 -9.37
CA VAL A 7 2.86 -1.81 -8.59
C VAL A 7 3.96 -1.03 -9.31
N GLY A 8 3.59 0.11 -9.89
CA GLY A 8 4.47 0.98 -10.67
C GLY A 8 5.61 1.54 -9.83
N THR A 9 6.83 1.10 -10.18
CA THR A 9 8.15 1.64 -9.77
C THR A 9 8.37 1.84 -8.26
N ASN A 10 8.99 0.85 -7.64
CA ASN A 10 9.48 0.93 -6.26
C ASN A 10 10.83 1.67 -6.24
N ILE A 11 10.85 2.89 -5.71
CA ILE A 11 12.08 3.67 -5.50
C ILE A 11 12.46 3.56 -4.03
N GLU A 12 13.62 2.98 -3.74
CA GLU A 12 14.21 3.03 -2.40
C GLU A 12 14.62 4.47 -2.08
N ILE A 13 13.86 5.13 -1.19
CA ILE A 13 14.03 6.57 -0.89
C ILE A 13 15.32 6.83 -0.11
N VAL A 14 15.82 5.87 0.68
CA VAL A 14 17.08 6.00 1.44
C VAL A 14 17.87 4.68 1.43
N PRO A 15 18.80 4.48 0.48
CA PRO A 15 19.64 3.28 0.43
C PRO A 15 20.50 3.16 1.69
N GLY A 16 20.46 1.99 2.34
CA GLY A 16 21.37 1.64 3.44
C GLY A 16 20.91 1.99 4.87
N CYS A 17 19.69 2.51 5.05
CA CYS A 17 19.15 2.85 6.38
C CYS A 17 18.42 1.70 7.11
N GLY A 18 18.51 0.46 6.63
CA GLY A 18 17.91 -0.72 7.28
C GLY A 18 16.39 -0.82 7.19
N VAL A 19 15.72 0.16 6.58
CA VAL A 19 14.28 0.16 6.32
C VAL A 19 14.05 0.67 4.88
N LYS A 20 13.33 -0.11 4.10
CA LYS A 20 12.89 0.24 2.75
C LYS A 20 11.53 0.91 2.82
N VAL A 21 11.33 1.90 1.95
CA VAL A 21 10.04 2.55 1.77
C VAL A 21 9.44 2.05 0.45
N ILE A 22 8.26 1.44 0.53
CA ILE A 22 7.52 0.90 -0.60
C ILE A 22 6.26 1.74 -0.75
N GLN A 23 6.02 2.26 -1.95
CA GLN A 23 4.80 2.98 -2.28
C GLN A 23 3.86 2.06 -3.07
N VAL A 24 2.64 1.89 -2.57
CA VAL A 24 1.59 1.11 -3.22
C VAL A 24 0.50 2.07 -3.67
N VAL A 25 0.26 2.16 -4.99
CA VAL A 25 -0.79 3.02 -5.56
C VAL A 25 -1.88 2.13 -6.13
N LEU A 26 -3.12 2.37 -5.69
CA LEU A 26 -4.31 1.63 -6.11
C LEU A 26 -5.18 2.50 -7.02
N ALA A 27 -5.83 1.85 -7.98
CA ALA A 27 -6.71 2.51 -8.93
C ALA A 27 -7.97 3.09 -8.27
N ALA A 28 -8.64 4.00 -8.97
CA ALA A 28 -9.87 4.65 -8.51
C ALA A 28 -11.09 3.72 -8.35
N THR A 29 -10.92 2.41 -8.60
CA THR A 29 -11.97 1.39 -8.51
C THR A 29 -11.92 0.61 -7.20
N VAL A 30 -11.10 1.03 -6.24
CA VAL A 30 -10.87 0.31 -4.99
C VAL A 30 -11.65 0.98 -3.85
N ASP A 31 -12.36 0.16 -3.06
CA ASP A 31 -13.20 0.60 -1.95
C ASP A 31 -12.97 -0.20 -0.64
N ASP A 32 -13.84 -0.01 0.35
CA ASP A 32 -13.72 -0.59 1.69
C ASP A 32 -13.83 -2.12 1.65
N GLY A 33 -12.85 -2.80 2.25
CA GLY A 33 -12.80 -4.27 2.29
C GLY A 33 -12.03 -4.90 1.14
N ASP A 34 -11.70 -4.16 0.08
CA ASP A 34 -10.78 -4.63 -0.94
C ASP A 34 -9.40 -4.94 -0.34
N THR A 35 -8.75 -5.99 -0.87
CA THR A 35 -7.43 -6.43 -0.41
C THR A 35 -6.41 -6.35 -1.53
N VAL A 36 -5.24 -5.79 -1.22
CA VAL A 36 -4.04 -5.86 -2.06
C VAL A 36 -2.94 -6.64 -1.35
N THR A 37 -2.20 -7.40 -2.14
CA THR A 37 -1.09 -8.21 -1.66
C THR A 37 0.22 -7.65 -2.20
N VAL A 38 1.18 -7.41 -1.31
CA VAL A 38 2.53 -6.97 -1.62
C VAL A 38 3.50 -8.06 -1.20
N ASP A 39 4.28 -8.55 -2.17
CA ASP A 39 5.36 -9.49 -1.91
C ASP A 39 6.60 -8.73 -1.45
N LEU A 40 6.85 -8.72 -0.14
CA LEU A 40 7.98 -8.04 0.48
C LEU A 40 9.33 -8.67 0.10
N SER A 41 9.34 -9.94 -0.30
CA SER A 41 10.57 -10.66 -0.65
C SER A 41 11.21 -10.09 -1.92
N LYS A 42 10.42 -9.49 -2.82
CA LYS A 42 10.92 -8.73 -3.99
C LYS A 42 11.75 -7.51 -3.60
N PHE A 43 11.61 -7.05 -2.37
CA PHE A 43 12.36 -5.95 -1.79
C PHE A 43 13.43 -6.44 -0.80
N GLY A 44 13.59 -7.75 -0.63
CA GLY A 44 14.48 -8.32 0.39
C GLY A 44 13.98 -8.08 1.82
N CYS A 45 12.67 -7.83 1.98
CA CYS A 45 12.03 -7.59 3.26
C CYS A 45 11.15 -8.78 3.66
N THR A 46 10.95 -8.95 4.97
CA THR A 46 10.09 -9.99 5.55
C THR A 46 9.07 -9.42 6.53
N ASN A 47 9.31 -8.20 7.04
CA ASN A 47 8.51 -7.54 8.06
C ASN A 47 8.24 -6.08 7.72
N ILE A 48 7.31 -5.45 8.45
CA ILE A 48 7.01 -4.01 8.36
C ILE A 48 7.25 -3.31 9.69
N HIS A 49 7.71 -2.06 9.64
CA HIS A 49 7.72 -1.13 10.78
C HIS A 49 6.40 -0.34 10.87
N GLY A 50 5.76 -0.07 9.73
CA GLY A 50 4.52 0.70 9.71
C GLY A 50 3.97 0.90 8.31
N ILE A 51 2.74 1.43 8.28
CA ILE A 51 2.02 1.77 7.06
C ILE A 51 1.23 3.07 7.29
N GLN A 52 1.18 3.93 6.27
CA GLN A 52 0.30 5.10 6.25
C GLN A 52 -0.47 5.12 4.94
N GLY A 53 -1.80 5.25 5.03
CA GLY A 53 -2.69 5.35 3.88
C GLY A 53 -3.12 6.78 3.59
N PHE A 54 -3.37 7.02 2.31
CA PHE A 54 -3.88 8.27 1.78
C PHE A 54 -4.93 7.96 0.72
N SER A 55 -6.06 8.66 0.73
CA SER A 55 -7.06 8.56 -0.32
C SER A 55 -7.50 9.91 -0.87
N GLU A 56 -7.91 9.92 -2.13
CA GLU A 56 -8.48 11.09 -2.77
C GLU A 56 -9.96 11.22 -2.41
N SER A 57 -10.32 12.08 -1.45
CA SER A 57 -11.73 12.38 -1.15
C SER A 57 -12.40 13.17 -2.28
N THR A 58 -11.60 13.76 -3.16
CA THR A 58 -12.01 14.30 -4.45
C THR A 58 -10.93 13.93 -5.45
N THR A 59 -11.32 13.26 -6.54
CA THR A 59 -10.39 12.71 -7.53
C THR A 59 -9.42 13.78 -8.03
N GLY A 60 -8.12 13.49 -7.89
CA GLY A 60 -7.00 14.34 -8.27
C GLY A 60 -6.80 15.60 -7.41
N GLN A 61 -7.46 15.73 -6.26
CA GLN A 61 -7.46 16.99 -5.49
C GLN A 61 -7.17 16.80 -4.00
N VAL A 62 -8.12 16.22 -3.26
CA VAL A 62 -8.09 16.28 -1.79
C VAL A 62 -7.57 14.97 -1.24
N ILE A 63 -6.39 15.01 -0.63
CA ILE A 63 -5.78 13.85 0.02
C ILE A 63 -6.16 13.82 1.50
N VAL A 64 -6.80 12.74 1.93
CA VAL A 64 -7.12 12.47 3.34
C VAL A 64 -6.36 11.24 3.81
N THR A 65 -5.96 11.23 5.08
CA THR A 65 -5.27 10.09 5.67
C THR A 65 -6.25 8.98 6.02
N GLU A 66 -5.86 7.73 5.77
CA GLU A 66 -6.61 6.55 6.17
C GLU A 66 -5.72 5.50 6.82
N ALA A 67 -6.29 4.77 7.76
CA ALA A 67 -5.62 3.68 8.45
C ALA A 67 -6.07 2.34 7.82
N PRO A 68 -5.23 1.68 7.02
CA PRO A 68 -5.54 0.34 6.54
C PRO A 68 -5.41 -0.69 7.66
N THR A 69 -6.03 -1.85 7.46
CA THR A 69 -5.68 -3.04 8.24
C THR A 69 -4.59 -3.81 7.52
N THR A 70 -3.62 -4.34 8.25
CA THR A 70 -2.52 -5.10 7.66
C THR A 70 -2.30 -6.44 8.33
N ALA A 71 -1.99 -7.45 7.54
CA ALA A 71 -1.44 -8.71 8.01
C ALA A 71 -0.15 -9.01 7.25
N VAL A 72 0.88 -9.48 7.95
CA VAL A 72 2.11 -9.99 7.34
C VAL A 72 2.23 -11.46 7.64
N SER A 73 2.36 -12.29 6.59
CA SER A 73 2.60 -13.71 6.71
C SER A 73 3.69 -14.12 5.72
N SER A 74 4.81 -14.65 6.23
CA SER A 74 5.90 -15.18 5.41
C SER A 74 6.34 -14.23 4.27
N SER A 75 6.60 -12.96 4.59
CA SER A 75 6.99 -11.90 3.61
C SER A 75 5.89 -11.45 2.66
N THR A 76 4.65 -11.90 2.85
CA THR A 76 3.49 -11.40 2.12
C THR A 76 2.74 -10.42 3.01
N LEU A 77 2.71 -9.15 2.61
CA LEU A 77 1.89 -8.12 3.24
C LEU A 77 0.53 -8.09 2.54
N THR A 78 -0.53 -8.29 3.29
CA THR A 78 -1.90 -8.01 2.85
C THR A 78 -2.35 -6.69 3.46
N ILE A 79 -2.74 -5.75 2.61
CA ILE A 79 -3.34 -4.47 2.99
C ILE A 79 -4.82 -4.57 2.66
N THR A 80 -5.66 -4.46 3.68
CA THR A 80 -7.11 -4.30 3.51
C THR A 80 -7.43 -2.82 3.58
N VAL A 81 -8.05 -2.33 2.52
CA VAL A 81 -8.53 -0.95 2.44
C VAL A 81 -9.60 -0.73 3.49
N GLY A 82 -9.49 0.38 4.22
CA GLY A 82 -10.41 0.74 5.29
C GLY A 82 -10.86 2.20 5.18
N GLY A 83 -12.03 2.49 5.73
CA GLY A 83 -12.46 3.84 6.10
C GLY A 83 -13.37 4.56 5.11
N SER A 84 -13.60 4.02 3.91
CA SER A 84 -14.52 4.61 2.93
C SER A 84 -15.00 3.60 1.90
N ALA A 85 -16.32 3.43 1.80
CA ALA A 85 -16.97 2.61 0.76
C ALA A 85 -16.99 3.27 -0.64
N ASP A 86 -16.52 4.52 -0.76
CA ASP A 86 -16.36 5.14 -2.06
C ASP A 86 -15.13 4.60 -2.80
N ASN A 87 -15.32 4.36 -4.10
CA ASN A 87 -14.29 4.09 -5.08
C ASN A 87 -13.34 5.30 -5.23
N ARG A 88 -12.09 5.15 -4.78
CA ARG A 88 -11.11 6.24 -4.73
C ARG A 88 -9.71 5.76 -5.08
N VAL A 89 -8.87 6.66 -5.58
CA VAL A 89 -7.43 6.41 -5.70
C VAL A 89 -6.85 6.38 -4.30
N ARG A 90 -6.00 5.38 -4.02
CA ARG A 90 -5.38 5.18 -2.71
C ARG A 90 -3.89 5.02 -2.85
N THR A 91 -3.14 5.60 -1.92
CA THR A 91 -1.69 5.45 -1.84
C THR A 91 -1.32 5.00 -0.44
N TYR A 92 -0.58 3.91 -0.33
CA TYR A 92 -0.01 3.44 0.91
C TYR A 92 1.50 3.61 0.87
N ILE A 93 2.05 4.17 1.95
CA ILE A 93 3.48 4.22 2.20
C ILE A 93 3.79 3.16 3.25
N VAL A 94 4.62 2.19 2.88
CA VAL A 94 4.98 1.03 3.72
C VAL A 94 6.46 1.12 4.06
N TRP A 95 6.78 1.05 5.36
CA TRP A 95 8.15 0.93 5.85
C TRP A 95 8.43 -0.55 6.17
N ALA A 96 9.35 -1.18 5.43
CA ALA A 96 9.63 -2.62 5.49
C ALA A 96 11.11 -2.94 5.68
N TYR A 97 11.41 -4.11 6.22
CA TYR A 97 12.79 -4.61 6.45
C TYR A 97 12.87 -6.13 6.36
#